data_AF-F6G966-F1
#
_entry.id   AF-F6G966-F1
#
_cell.length_a   1.000
_cell.length_b   1.000
_cell.length_c   1.000
_cell.angle_alpha   90.00
_cell.angle_beta   90.00
_cell.angle_gamma   90.00
#
_symmetry.space_group_name_H-M   'P 1'
#
loop_
_entity.id
_entity.type
_entity.pdbx_description
1 polymer ?
#
loop_
_entity_poly.entity_id
_entity_poly.type
_entity_poly.pdbx_seq_one_letter_code
_entity_poly.pdbx_strand_id
1 'polypeptide(L)'
;MTVAKQKKAVGGTAAPLKQQAKVRTNTTKDSVCKIDVPVIKFADLWASYVTGNPYRDPKTGDVPPGFENQCAIRMSATLHQVGIEMKSFTQANVTLAPGEQFGRILLHGKYTAVRANQMGSWLSKQPFCGLPPKPENITGKDWESRVKGRTGIVMFDGYWTRDGESSANASGGHIDLWNGSRLTISGVGTAFATIGRYLGRNAFFPGTHFGWSDLASSKAIHFWEIK
;
A
#
# COMPACT_ATOMS: atom_id res chain seq x y z
N MET A 1 -8.17 -2.85 46.87
CA MET A 1 -8.06 -3.37 45.50
C MET A 1 -7.47 -2.27 44.62
N THR A 2 -6.21 -2.45 44.22
CA THR A 2 -5.44 -1.42 43.50
C THR A 2 -5.70 -1.54 42.00
N VAL A 3 -6.34 -0.54 41.41
CA VAL A 3 -6.52 -0.47 39.95
C VAL A 3 -5.19 -0.09 39.32
N ALA A 4 -4.51 -1.07 38.73
CA ALA A 4 -3.30 -0.83 37.95
C ALA A 4 -3.68 -0.05 36.68
N LYS A 5 -3.30 1.24 36.64
CA LYS A 5 -3.30 2.03 35.41
C LYS A 5 -2.31 1.40 34.43
N GLN A 6 -2.82 0.76 33.37
CA GLN A 6 -2.02 0.38 32.21
C GLN A 6 -1.38 1.64 31.62
N LYS A 7 -0.05 1.72 31.71
CA LYS A 7 0.75 2.73 31.00
C LYS A 7 0.54 2.51 29.51
N LYS A 8 -0.05 3.51 28.85
CA LYS A 8 -0.07 3.63 27.39
C LYS A 8 1.39 3.71 26.93
N ALA A 9 1.88 2.65 26.30
CA ALA A 9 3.18 2.69 25.64
C ALA A 9 3.10 3.72 24.51
N VAL A 10 3.76 4.87 24.71
CA VAL A 10 4.03 5.81 23.65
C VAL A 10 5.09 5.13 22.79
N GLY A 11 4.65 4.49 21.71
CA GLY A 11 5.54 3.87 20.73
C GLY A 11 6.38 4.96 20.09
N GLY A 12 7.64 5.07 20.52
CA GLY A 12 8.64 5.81 19.76
C GLY A 12 8.73 5.18 18.38
N THR A 13 8.64 6.01 17.33
CA THR A 13 8.91 5.59 15.95
C THR A 13 10.27 4.92 15.91
N ALA A 14 10.30 3.61 15.66
CA ALA A 14 11.54 2.87 15.47
C ALA A 14 12.35 3.55 14.35
N ALA A 15 13.67 3.60 14.51
CA ALA A 15 14.54 4.20 13.48
C ALA A 15 14.30 3.49 12.12
N PRO A 16 14.31 4.23 10.99
CA PRO A 16 14.10 3.65 9.67
C PRO A 16 15.08 2.50 9.40
N LEU A 17 14.58 1.38 8.85
CA LEU A 17 15.44 0.24 8.53
C LEU A 17 16.41 0.60 7.42
N LYS A 18 17.65 0.11 7.54
CA LYS A 18 18.67 0.24 6.50
C LYS A 18 18.87 -1.11 5.81
N GLN A 19 18.15 -1.33 4.71
CA GLN A 19 18.35 -2.50 3.84
C GLN A 19 19.37 -2.18 2.72
N GLN A 20 20.55 -1.67 3.11
CA GLN A 20 21.65 -1.36 2.20
C GLN A 20 22.97 -1.89 2.77
N ALA A 21 23.77 -2.55 1.94
CA ALA A 21 25.09 -3.03 2.31
C ALA A 21 26.11 -2.62 1.23
N LYS A 22 27.29 -2.17 1.67
CA LYS A 22 28.46 -2.01 0.80
C LYS A 22 29.27 -3.30 0.86
N VAL A 23 29.42 -3.97 -0.28
CA VAL A 23 30.16 -5.23 -0.38
C VAL A 23 31.45 -4.99 -1.14
N ARG A 24 32.57 -5.50 -0.60
CA ARG A 24 33.86 -5.47 -1.29
C ARG A 24 34.00 -6.75 -2.14
N THR A 25 34.29 -6.59 -3.42
CA THR A 25 34.57 -7.70 -4.33
C THR A 25 36.05 -8.10 -4.29
N ASN A 26 36.36 -9.31 -4.75
CA ASN A 26 37.72 -9.83 -4.90
C ASN A 26 37.81 -10.74 -6.15
N THR A 27 39.02 -11.20 -6.49
CA THR A 27 39.28 -12.04 -7.67
C THR A 27 39.15 -13.55 -7.39
N THR A 28 38.79 -13.94 -6.16
CA THR A 28 38.59 -15.35 -5.81
C THR A 28 37.26 -15.81 -6.39
N LYS A 29 37.35 -16.73 -7.35
CA LYS A 29 36.20 -17.39 -7.95
C LYS A 29 35.33 -18.04 -6.87
N ASP A 30 34.02 -17.93 -7.04
CA ASP A 30 33.00 -18.52 -6.15
C ASP A 30 33.06 -18.00 -4.69
N SER A 31 33.64 -16.82 -4.46
CA SER A 31 33.64 -16.19 -3.15
C SER A 31 32.23 -15.79 -2.72
N VAL A 32 31.89 -16.09 -1.46
CA VAL A 32 30.56 -15.82 -0.87
C VAL A 32 30.70 -14.70 0.15
N CYS A 33 29.86 -13.67 0.03
CA CYS A 33 29.68 -12.65 1.06
C CYS A 33 28.29 -12.82 1.70
N LYS A 34 28.27 -13.07 3.01
CA LYS A 34 27.03 -13.08 3.78
C LYS A 34 26.69 -11.66 4.22
N ILE A 35 25.44 -11.26 4.00
CA ILE A 35 24.90 -9.97 4.42
C ILE A 35 23.63 -10.24 5.23
N ASP A 36 23.61 -9.79 6.48
CA ASP A 36 22.41 -9.85 7.30
C ASP A 36 21.60 -8.55 7.09
N VAL A 37 20.37 -8.70 6.61
CA VAL A 37 19.46 -7.58 6.29
C VAL A 37 18.26 -7.62 7.22
N PRO A 38 17.94 -6.52 7.93
CA PRO A 38 16.76 -6.50 8.80
C PRO A 38 15.49 -6.63 7.98
N VAL A 39 14.60 -7.54 8.38
CA VAL A 39 13.29 -7.71 7.73
C VAL A 39 12.31 -6.63 8.20
N ILE A 40 11.44 -6.19 7.29
CA ILE A 40 10.29 -5.36 7.63
C ILE A 40 9.29 -6.20 8.43
N LYS A 41 8.86 -5.69 9.58
CA LYS A 41 7.78 -6.28 10.38
C LYS A 41 6.48 -5.51 10.17
N PHE A 42 5.35 -6.19 10.31
CA PHE A 42 4.05 -5.54 10.19
C PHE A 42 3.83 -4.47 11.24
N ALA A 43 4.30 -4.69 12.47
CA ALA A 43 4.20 -3.71 13.55
C ALA A 43 4.84 -2.36 13.17
N ASP A 44 5.98 -2.39 12.47
CA ASP A 44 6.69 -1.19 12.03
C ASP A 44 5.88 -0.44 10.95
N LEU A 45 5.30 -1.18 10.00
CA LEU A 45 4.41 -0.61 8.97
C LEU A 45 3.16 0.02 9.59
N TRP A 46 2.50 -0.69 10.51
CA TRP A 46 1.27 -0.25 11.14
C TRP A 46 1.48 1.00 12.01
N ALA A 47 2.55 1.02 12.81
CA ALA A 47 2.89 2.17 13.64
C ALA A 47 3.31 3.40 12.82
N SER A 48 3.86 3.18 11.63
CA SER A 48 4.36 4.24 10.74
C SER A 48 3.36 4.65 9.65
N TYR A 49 2.13 4.12 9.68
CA TYR A 49 1.17 4.35 8.61
C TYR A 49 0.82 5.82 8.46
N VAL A 50 1.10 6.36 7.27
CA VAL A 50 0.85 7.76 6.93
C VAL A 50 -0.63 7.97 6.63
N THR A 51 -1.28 8.82 7.43
CA THR A 51 -2.70 9.19 7.28
C THR A 51 -2.87 10.53 6.54
N GLY A 52 -4.10 10.84 6.13
CA GLY A 52 -4.41 12.06 5.38
C GLY A 52 -4.00 12.02 3.91
N ASN A 53 -3.71 13.18 3.33
CA ASN A 53 -3.28 13.35 1.95
C ASN A 53 -1.81 13.83 1.94
N PRO A 54 -0.85 12.91 1.83
CA PRO A 54 0.58 13.26 1.90
C PRO A 54 1.09 14.00 0.65
N TYR A 55 0.41 13.89 -0.49
CA TYR A 55 0.75 14.66 -1.69
C TYR A 55 -0.20 15.84 -1.85
N ARG A 56 0.37 17.05 -1.79
CA ARG A 56 -0.34 18.33 -1.87
C ARG A 56 0.41 19.28 -2.79
N ASP A 57 -0.33 20.16 -3.45
CA ASP A 57 0.26 21.26 -4.20
C ASP A 57 1.01 22.18 -3.21
N PRO A 58 2.31 22.45 -3.42
CA PRO A 58 3.09 23.26 -2.48
C PRO A 58 2.67 24.74 -2.46
N LYS A 59 1.98 25.23 -3.49
CA LYS A 59 1.49 26.61 -3.58
C LYS A 59 0.13 26.76 -2.92
N THR A 60 -0.80 25.83 -3.14
CA THR A 60 -2.18 25.96 -2.64
C THR A 60 -2.43 25.16 -1.36
N GLY A 61 -1.66 24.10 -1.11
CA GLY A 61 -1.91 23.14 -0.03
C GLY A 61 -3.01 22.12 -0.34
N ASP A 62 -3.66 22.22 -1.50
CA ASP A 62 -4.74 21.31 -1.90
C ASP A 62 -4.22 20.02 -2.49
N VAL A 63 -5.10 19.04 -2.66
CA VAL A 63 -4.79 17.83 -3.42
C VAL A 63 -4.77 18.20 -4.92
N PRO A 64 -3.67 17.92 -5.66
CA PRO A 64 -3.64 18.20 -7.09
C PRO A 64 -4.70 17.41 -7.86
N PRO A 65 -5.31 17.97 -8.92
CA PRO A 65 -6.27 17.25 -9.76
C PRO A 65 -5.69 15.93 -10.29
N GLY A 66 -6.48 14.86 -10.23
CA GLY A 66 -6.07 13.50 -10.61
C GLY A 66 -5.34 12.73 -9.50
N PHE A 67 -5.15 13.32 -8.32
CA PHE A 67 -4.52 12.71 -7.15
C PHE A 67 -5.46 12.60 -5.94
N GLU A 68 -6.77 12.56 -6.18
CA GLU A 68 -7.80 12.46 -5.14
C GLU A 68 -7.69 11.12 -4.38
N ASN A 69 -7.29 10.06 -5.09
CA ASN A 69 -7.14 8.71 -4.56
C ASN A 69 -5.68 8.40 -4.17
N GLN A 70 -5.29 8.79 -2.96
CA GLN A 70 -3.91 8.68 -2.48
C GLN A 70 -3.55 7.38 -1.73
N CYS A 71 -4.27 6.28 -1.92
CA CYS A 71 -3.98 5.02 -1.19
C CYS A 71 -2.56 4.49 -1.45
N ALA A 72 -2.12 4.45 -2.71
CA ALA A 72 -0.77 4.06 -3.09
C ALA A 72 0.30 5.07 -2.61
N ILE A 73 -0.03 6.35 -2.55
CA ILE A 73 0.86 7.40 -2.05
C ILE A 73 1.03 7.27 -0.53
N ARG A 74 -0.05 7.06 0.22
CA ARG A 74 0.00 6.77 1.67
C ARG A 74 0.82 5.53 1.97
N MET A 75 0.63 4.45 1.19
CA MET A 75 1.42 3.25 1.35
C MET A 75 2.90 3.48 1.02
N SER A 76 3.20 4.22 -0.06
CA SER A 76 4.58 4.60 -0.41
C SER A 76 5.24 5.44 0.68
N ALA A 77 4.54 6.44 1.21
CA ALA A 77 5.02 7.28 2.30
C ALA A 77 5.25 6.46 3.58
N THR A 78 4.39 5.48 3.87
CA THR A 78 4.57 4.54 4.97
C THR A 78 5.83 3.69 4.78
N LEU A 79 6.05 3.16 3.58
CA LEU A 79 7.28 2.44 3.22
C LEU A 79 8.52 3.33 3.39
N HIS A 80 8.43 4.61 3.04
CA HIS A 80 9.53 5.56 3.22
C HIS A 80 9.88 5.79 4.69
N GLN A 81 8.88 5.81 5.59
CA GLN A 81 9.09 5.96 7.04
C GLN A 81 9.87 4.78 7.62
N VAL A 82 9.61 3.56 7.13
CA VAL A 82 10.32 2.34 7.55
C VAL A 82 11.62 2.10 6.76
N GLY A 83 12.05 3.06 5.92
CA GLY A 83 13.36 3.03 5.25
C GLY A 83 13.37 2.44 3.83
N ILE A 84 12.22 2.10 3.27
CA ILE A 84 12.11 1.59 1.90
C ILE A 84 11.90 2.77 0.94
N GLU A 85 12.94 3.17 0.19
CA GLU A 85 12.89 4.32 -0.73
C GLU A 85 12.21 4.03 -2.07
N MET A 86 11.85 2.77 -2.33
CA MET A 86 11.19 2.31 -3.56
C MET A 86 11.98 2.62 -4.85
N LYS A 87 13.31 2.67 -4.80
CA LYS A 87 14.18 2.94 -5.98
C LYS A 87 13.94 2.01 -7.16
N SER A 88 13.52 0.77 -6.90
CA SER A 88 13.16 -0.21 -7.93
C SER A 88 11.75 -0.01 -8.51
N PHE A 89 10.94 0.92 -8.00
CA PHE A 89 9.63 1.27 -8.58
C PHE A 89 9.85 2.08 -9.87
N THR A 90 10.05 1.33 -10.94
CA THR A 90 10.35 1.79 -12.30
C THR A 90 9.46 1.04 -13.27
N GLN A 91 9.22 1.58 -14.46
CA GLN A 91 8.41 0.93 -15.50
C GLN A 91 8.87 -0.50 -15.81
N ALA A 92 10.17 -0.80 -15.76
CA ALA A 92 10.70 -2.15 -15.98
C ALA A 92 10.31 -3.19 -14.90
N ASN A 93 9.91 -2.73 -13.72
CA ASN A 93 9.57 -3.57 -12.55
C ASN A 93 8.08 -3.52 -12.20
N VAL A 94 7.25 -3.01 -13.13
CA VAL A 94 5.80 -2.91 -12.98
C VAL A 94 5.15 -3.43 -14.25
N THR A 95 4.22 -4.36 -14.11
CA THR A 95 3.33 -4.77 -15.18
C THR A 95 2.23 -3.74 -15.35
N LEU A 96 2.12 -3.17 -16.55
CA LEU A 96 1.06 -2.23 -16.91
C LEU A 96 -0.04 -2.97 -17.66
N ALA A 97 -1.29 -2.64 -17.36
CA ALA A 97 -2.41 -3.12 -18.17
C ALA A 97 -2.36 -2.47 -19.58
N PRO A 98 -2.97 -3.08 -20.61
CA PRO A 98 -3.08 -2.47 -21.93
C PRO A 98 -3.68 -1.06 -21.86
N GLY A 99 -3.00 -0.08 -22.45
CA GLY A 99 -3.42 1.34 -22.43
C GLY A 99 -3.11 2.08 -21.12
N GLU A 100 -2.57 1.41 -20.10
CA GLU A 100 -2.23 2.05 -18.83
C GLU A 100 -0.87 2.77 -18.90
N GLN A 101 -0.82 3.98 -18.34
CA GLN A 101 0.43 4.73 -18.16
C GLN A 101 1.06 4.46 -16.81
N PHE A 102 2.40 4.33 -16.78
CA PHE A 102 3.16 4.24 -15.53
C PHE A 102 3.00 5.53 -14.71
N GLY A 103 2.62 5.37 -13.43
CA GLY A 103 2.33 6.49 -12.54
C GLY A 103 3.28 6.56 -11.35
N ARG A 104 4.16 7.57 -11.33
CA ARG A 104 5.11 7.82 -10.25
C ARG A 104 5.33 9.31 -10.03
N ILE A 105 5.46 9.70 -8.76
CA ILE A 105 5.93 11.02 -8.33
C ILE A 105 7.18 10.91 -7.46
N LEU A 106 7.79 12.06 -7.18
CA LEU A 106 8.79 12.21 -6.13
C LEU A 106 8.15 12.86 -4.90
N LEU A 107 7.94 12.08 -3.85
CA LEU A 107 7.51 12.60 -2.55
C LEU A 107 8.76 12.77 -1.68
N HIS A 108 9.11 14.01 -1.34
CA HIS A 108 10.34 14.34 -0.61
C HIS A 108 11.60 13.71 -1.24
N GLY A 109 11.68 13.72 -2.59
CA GLY A 109 12.81 13.16 -3.34
C GLY A 109 12.82 11.62 -3.46
N LYS A 110 11.83 10.91 -2.93
CA LYS A 110 11.74 9.44 -2.98
C LYS A 110 10.66 8.96 -3.96
N TYR A 111 10.92 7.85 -4.64
CA TYR A 111 9.99 7.27 -5.61
C TYR A 111 8.69 6.86 -4.91
N THR A 112 7.56 7.27 -5.49
CA THR A 112 6.23 7.08 -4.89
C THR A 112 5.25 6.61 -5.95
N ALA A 113 4.60 5.48 -5.69
CA ALA A 113 3.54 4.97 -6.55
C ALA A 113 2.27 5.80 -6.37
N VAL A 114 1.57 6.07 -7.49
CA VAL A 114 0.32 6.85 -7.48
C VAL A 114 -0.90 5.98 -7.82
N ARG A 115 -0.66 4.71 -8.16
CA ARG A 115 -1.69 3.74 -8.60
C ARG A 115 -1.56 2.44 -7.80
N ALA A 116 -2.68 1.94 -7.26
CA ALA A 116 -2.71 0.78 -6.38
C ALA A 116 -2.31 -0.52 -7.10
N ASN A 117 -2.83 -0.76 -8.29
CA ASN A 117 -2.52 -1.92 -9.14
C ASN A 117 -1.02 -1.98 -9.51
N GLN A 118 -0.42 -0.85 -9.89
CA GLN A 118 1.02 -0.76 -10.17
C GLN A 118 1.86 -1.03 -8.92
N MET A 119 1.42 -0.56 -7.76
CA MET A 119 2.06 -0.86 -6.49
C MET A 119 1.99 -2.36 -6.16
N GLY A 120 0.82 -3.00 -6.35
CA GLY A 120 0.67 -4.45 -6.17
C GLY A 120 1.54 -5.27 -7.13
N SER A 121 1.67 -4.83 -8.38
CA SER A 121 2.58 -5.43 -9.36
C SER A 121 4.04 -5.36 -8.90
N TRP A 122 4.48 -4.20 -8.39
CA TRP A 122 5.83 -4.03 -7.84
C TRP A 122 6.06 -4.87 -6.58
N LEU A 123 5.09 -4.92 -5.66
CA LEU A 123 5.17 -5.77 -4.46
C LEU A 123 5.29 -7.26 -4.82
N SER A 124 4.68 -7.70 -5.91
CA SER A 124 4.82 -9.07 -6.43
C SER A 124 6.23 -9.41 -6.92
N LYS A 125 7.15 -8.43 -7.01
CA LYS A 125 8.57 -8.64 -7.30
C LYS A 125 9.44 -8.77 -6.04
N GLN A 126 8.81 -8.84 -4.86
CA GLN A 126 9.48 -8.92 -3.56
C GLN A 126 10.57 -7.84 -3.35
N PRO A 127 10.21 -6.54 -3.42
CA PRO A 127 11.19 -5.46 -3.47
C PRO A 127 11.90 -5.15 -2.15
N PHE A 128 11.52 -5.80 -1.04
CA PHE A 128 12.14 -5.63 0.28
C PHE A 128 12.07 -6.91 1.11
N CYS A 129 13.02 -7.09 2.02
CA CYS A 129 13.05 -8.24 2.93
C CYS A 129 11.91 -8.13 3.95
N GLY A 130 11.20 -9.25 4.19
CA GLY A 130 10.01 -9.31 5.04
C GLY A 130 8.69 -9.39 4.26
N LEU A 131 8.70 -9.09 2.95
CA LEU A 131 7.58 -9.38 2.07
C LEU A 131 7.64 -10.83 1.56
N PRO A 132 6.52 -11.58 1.50
CA PRO A 132 6.51 -12.89 0.88
C PRO A 132 6.76 -12.78 -0.64
N PRO A 133 7.35 -13.81 -1.26
CA PRO A 133 7.72 -13.76 -2.68
C PRO A 133 6.52 -13.69 -3.62
N LYS A 134 5.33 -14.10 -3.18
CA LYS A 134 4.08 -14.05 -3.95
C LYS A 134 2.92 -13.64 -3.04
N PRO A 135 1.95 -12.86 -3.55
CA PRO A 135 0.69 -12.67 -2.86
C PRO A 135 -0.16 -13.94 -2.84
N GLU A 136 -0.99 -14.07 -1.82
CA GLU A 136 -2.14 -14.97 -1.83
C GLU A 136 -3.29 -14.30 -2.60
N ASN A 137 -3.97 -15.05 -3.47
CA ASN A 137 -5.22 -14.61 -4.09
C ASN A 137 -6.38 -14.99 -3.18
N ILE A 138 -6.96 -13.98 -2.52
CA ILE A 138 -8.06 -14.12 -1.58
C ILE A 138 -9.39 -13.58 -2.16
N THR A 139 -9.47 -13.45 -3.48
CA THR A 139 -10.67 -12.92 -4.16
C THR A 139 -11.93 -13.71 -3.78
N GLY A 140 -12.99 -12.97 -3.46
CA GLY A 140 -14.28 -13.53 -3.08
C GLY A 140 -14.97 -12.66 -2.04
N LYS A 141 -16.28 -12.85 -1.86
CA LYS A 141 -17.05 -12.14 -0.83
C LYS A 141 -16.62 -12.49 0.59
N ASP A 142 -15.97 -13.64 0.75
CA ASP A 142 -15.47 -14.19 2.01
C ASP A 142 -14.01 -13.82 2.31
N TRP A 143 -13.38 -12.95 1.51
CA TRP A 143 -11.95 -12.62 1.62
C TRP A 143 -11.53 -12.23 3.05
N GLU A 144 -12.37 -11.48 3.77
CA GLU A 144 -12.08 -11.03 5.14
C GLU A 144 -11.87 -12.21 6.09
N SER A 145 -12.70 -13.25 5.95
CA SER A 145 -12.59 -14.45 6.77
C SER A 145 -11.28 -15.20 6.52
N ARG A 146 -10.73 -15.13 5.30
CA ARG A 146 -9.48 -15.80 4.90
C ARG A 146 -8.23 -15.12 5.46
N VAL A 147 -8.32 -13.84 5.78
CA VAL A 147 -7.22 -13.05 6.36
C VAL A 147 -7.46 -12.64 7.81
N LYS A 148 -8.56 -13.07 8.42
CA LYS A 148 -8.86 -12.79 9.82
C LYS A 148 -7.74 -13.30 10.73
N GLY A 149 -7.30 -12.45 11.64
CA GLY A 149 -6.17 -12.72 12.55
C GLY A 149 -4.78 -12.67 11.90
N ARG A 150 -4.68 -12.52 10.58
CA ARG A 150 -3.42 -12.38 9.85
C ARG A 150 -3.13 -10.91 9.59
N THR A 151 -1.86 -10.55 9.50
CA THR A 151 -1.41 -9.17 9.29
C THR A 151 -0.70 -9.04 7.96
N GLY A 152 -0.82 -7.88 7.29
CA GLY A 152 -0.17 -7.71 5.99
C GLY A 152 -0.62 -6.51 5.18
N ILE A 153 -0.17 -6.49 3.92
CA ILE A 153 -0.63 -5.56 2.90
C ILE A 153 -1.74 -6.26 2.11
N VAL A 154 -2.84 -5.56 1.85
CA VAL A 154 -3.93 -6.05 0.99
C VAL A 154 -4.17 -5.07 -0.15
N MET A 155 -4.36 -5.61 -1.35
CA MET A 155 -4.68 -4.87 -2.55
C MET A 155 -5.98 -5.40 -3.15
N PHE A 156 -6.89 -4.48 -3.45
CA PHE A 156 -8.17 -4.68 -4.10
C PHE A 156 -8.07 -4.14 -5.52
N ASP A 157 -8.17 -4.99 -6.54
CA ASP A 157 -8.04 -4.59 -7.95
C ASP A 157 -9.37 -4.47 -8.68
N GLY A 158 -9.43 -3.48 -9.57
CA GLY A 158 -10.44 -3.40 -10.62
C GLY A 158 -11.90 -3.39 -10.15
N TYR A 159 -12.20 -2.83 -8.97
CA TYR A 159 -13.58 -2.70 -8.47
C TYR A 159 -14.26 -1.38 -8.88
N TRP A 160 -13.53 -0.45 -9.52
CA TRP A 160 -14.08 0.78 -10.10
C TRP A 160 -13.31 1.20 -11.37
N THR A 161 -13.95 1.96 -12.24
CA THR A 161 -13.38 2.40 -13.53
C THR A 161 -12.82 3.81 -13.41
N ARG A 162 -11.70 4.07 -14.08
CA ARG A 162 -11.24 5.44 -14.34
C ARG A 162 -11.93 6.04 -15.56
N ASP A 163 -11.76 7.35 -15.74
CA ASP A 163 -12.23 8.04 -16.94
C ASP A 163 -11.65 7.37 -18.21
N GLY A 164 -12.54 7.03 -19.15
CA GLY A 164 -12.19 6.31 -20.38
C GLY A 164 -12.12 4.78 -20.23
N GLU A 165 -12.36 4.21 -19.05
CA GLU A 165 -12.45 2.76 -18.85
C GLU A 165 -13.89 2.25 -18.88
N SER A 166 -14.06 1.04 -19.39
CA SER A 166 -15.26 0.21 -19.23
C SER A 166 -15.13 -0.68 -17.99
N SER A 167 -16.24 -1.24 -17.52
CA SER A 167 -16.23 -2.22 -16.42
C SER A 167 -15.31 -3.43 -16.71
N ALA A 168 -15.18 -3.83 -17.98
CA ALA A 168 -14.32 -4.95 -18.38
C ALA A 168 -12.82 -4.66 -18.18
N ASN A 169 -12.37 -3.42 -18.41
CA ASN A 169 -10.97 -2.99 -18.23
C ASN A 169 -10.75 -2.06 -17.02
N ALA A 170 -11.71 -1.99 -16.09
CA ALA A 170 -11.58 -1.29 -14.81
C ALA A 170 -10.24 -1.62 -14.14
N SER A 171 -9.42 -0.59 -13.91
CA SER A 171 -8.11 -0.69 -13.23
C SER A 171 -8.12 -0.01 -11.86
N GLY A 172 -9.24 0.61 -11.47
CA GLY A 172 -9.40 1.30 -10.19
C GLY A 172 -9.36 0.32 -9.02
N GLY A 173 -8.44 0.57 -8.10
CA GLY A 173 -8.19 -0.29 -6.94
C GLY A 173 -7.88 0.47 -5.66
N HIS A 174 -7.61 -0.28 -4.59
CA HIS A 174 -7.22 0.21 -3.27
C HIS A 174 -6.09 -0.66 -2.72
N ILE A 175 -5.14 -0.05 -2.03
CA ILE A 175 -4.09 -0.77 -1.31
C ILE A 175 -4.00 -0.24 0.11
N ASP A 176 -3.88 -1.14 1.08
CA ASP A 176 -3.89 -0.78 2.49
C ASP A 176 -3.18 -1.80 3.39
N LEU A 177 -3.00 -1.43 4.67
CA LEU A 177 -2.58 -2.38 5.70
C LEU A 177 -3.80 -3.05 6.34
N TRP A 178 -3.70 -4.34 6.61
CA TRP A 178 -4.68 -5.15 7.32
C TRP A 178 -4.07 -5.69 8.61
N ASN A 179 -4.69 -5.41 9.77
CA ASN A 179 -4.15 -5.83 11.08
C ASN A 179 -4.77 -7.12 11.65
N GLY A 180 -5.43 -7.93 10.83
CA GLY A 180 -6.17 -9.11 11.29
C GLY A 180 -7.63 -8.85 11.62
N SER A 181 -8.06 -7.58 11.65
CA SER A 181 -9.46 -7.22 11.95
C SER A 181 -10.00 -6.04 11.15
N ARG A 182 -9.14 -5.12 10.70
CA ARG A 182 -9.55 -3.93 9.97
C ARG A 182 -8.43 -3.39 9.07
N LEU A 183 -8.83 -2.55 8.12
CA LEU A 183 -7.92 -1.74 7.32
C LEU A 183 -7.55 -0.45 8.06
N THR A 184 -6.43 0.17 7.68
CA THR A 184 -6.02 1.49 8.19
C THR A 184 -6.98 2.61 7.83
N ILE A 185 -7.63 2.55 6.65
CA ILE A 185 -8.63 3.54 6.23
C ILE A 185 -9.96 3.46 7.01
N SER A 186 -10.22 2.36 7.72
CA SER A 186 -11.53 2.05 8.31
C SER A 186 -11.88 2.77 9.61
N GLY A 187 -10.99 3.57 10.21
CA GLY A 187 -11.26 4.19 11.52
C GLY A 187 -11.60 3.18 12.63
N VAL A 188 -12.01 3.65 13.82
CA VAL A 188 -12.35 2.81 14.99
C VAL A 188 -13.77 2.20 14.89
N GLY A 189 -14.44 2.29 13.74
CA GLY A 189 -15.79 1.76 13.56
C GLY A 189 -16.08 1.41 12.11
N THR A 190 -16.36 0.12 11.87
CA THR A 190 -16.92 -0.48 10.64
C THR A 190 -16.06 -0.39 9.36
N ALA A 191 -15.50 -1.55 8.97
CA ALA A 191 -14.44 -1.66 7.99
C ALA A 191 -14.82 -1.48 6.51
N PHE A 192 -16.10 -1.54 6.12
CA PHE A 192 -16.42 -1.72 4.69
C PHE A 192 -17.41 -0.74 4.08
N ALA A 193 -18.47 -0.33 4.79
CA ALA A 193 -19.49 0.55 4.22
C ALA A 193 -19.04 2.01 4.00
N THR A 194 -17.81 2.35 4.40
CA THR A 194 -17.30 3.73 4.40
C THR A 194 -16.20 3.96 3.37
N ILE A 195 -15.55 2.93 2.82
CA ILE A 195 -14.43 3.13 1.87
C ILE A 195 -14.95 3.63 0.53
N GLY A 196 -15.99 3.00 -0.03
CA GLY A 196 -16.68 3.51 -1.21
C GLY A 196 -17.26 4.91 -1.01
N ARG A 197 -17.74 5.24 0.20
CA ARG A 197 -18.22 6.59 0.55
C ARG A 197 -17.09 7.60 0.71
N TYR A 198 -15.93 7.21 1.26
CA TYR A 198 -14.77 8.09 1.47
C TYR A 198 -14.06 8.40 0.16
N LEU A 199 -13.91 7.40 -0.72
CA LEU A 199 -13.38 7.59 -2.08
C LEU A 199 -14.40 8.33 -2.97
N GLY A 200 -15.68 8.00 -2.88
CA GLY A 200 -16.77 8.67 -3.62
C GLY A 200 -17.05 10.10 -3.18
N ARG A 201 -16.76 10.48 -1.93
CA ARG A 201 -16.88 11.87 -1.44
C ARG A 201 -15.83 12.82 -2.02
N ASN A 202 -14.71 12.30 -2.52
CA ASN A 202 -13.70 13.13 -3.20
C ASN A 202 -13.94 13.24 -4.72
N ALA A 203 -14.94 12.54 -5.25
CA ALA A 203 -15.30 12.53 -6.67
C ALA A 203 -16.64 13.23 -6.97
N PHE A 204 -17.07 14.19 -6.12
CA PHE A 204 -18.31 14.95 -6.34
C PHE A 204 -18.17 15.95 -7.49
N PHE A 205 -18.19 15.45 -8.72
CA PHE A 205 -18.70 16.16 -9.89
C PHE A 205 -20.13 15.67 -10.15
N PRO A 206 -21.11 16.56 -10.39
CA PRO A 206 -22.47 16.15 -10.71
C PRO A 206 -22.51 15.51 -12.11
N GLY A 207 -22.95 14.25 -12.19
CA GLY A 207 -23.24 13.59 -13.48
C GLY A 207 -22.73 12.16 -13.64
N THR A 208 -21.91 11.63 -12.73
CA THR A 208 -21.45 10.23 -12.80
C THR A 208 -22.30 9.34 -11.90
N HIS A 209 -23.13 8.48 -12.49
CA HIS A 209 -23.82 7.41 -11.77
C HIS A 209 -22.79 6.36 -11.30
N PHE A 210 -22.17 6.54 -10.12
CA PHE A 210 -21.28 5.51 -9.57
C PHE A 210 -21.81 4.91 -8.28
N GLY A 211 -22.13 3.62 -8.40
CA GLY A 211 -22.66 2.75 -7.37
C GLY A 211 -21.66 2.45 -6.26
N TRP A 212 -22.22 1.87 -5.22
CA TRP A 212 -21.56 1.45 -4.00
C TRP A 212 -20.35 0.55 -4.28
N SER A 213 -19.13 1.07 -4.11
CA SER A 213 -17.91 0.24 -4.18
C SER A 213 -17.77 -0.63 -2.94
N ASP A 214 -18.29 -1.85 -3.02
CA ASP A 214 -17.97 -2.95 -2.11
C ASP A 214 -16.60 -3.51 -2.49
N LEU A 215 -15.63 -3.49 -1.57
CA LEU A 215 -14.29 -4.05 -1.81
C LEU A 215 -14.35 -5.53 -2.22
N ALA A 216 -15.38 -6.26 -1.79
CA ALA A 216 -15.64 -7.64 -2.21
C ALA A 216 -16.00 -7.79 -3.71
N SER A 217 -16.29 -6.69 -4.42
CA SER A 217 -16.55 -6.66 -5.86
C SER A 217 -15.29 -6.46 -6.71
N SER A 218 -14.11 -6.57 -6.10
CA SER A 218 -12.82 -6.53 -6.79
C SER A 218 -12.63 -7.72 -7.71
N LYS A 219 -12.07 -7.47 -8.89
CA LYS A 219 -11.68 -8.53 -9.86
C LYS A 219 -10.60 -9.44 -9.28
N ALA A 220 -9.71 -8.85 -8.49
CA ALA A 220 -8.68 -9.56 -7.77
C ALA A 220 -8.46 -8.94 -6.39
N ILE A 221 -8.23 -9.78 -5.38
CA ILE A 221 -7.79 -9.36 -4.05
C ILE A 221 -6.51 -10.11 -3.72
N HIS A 222 -5.43 -9.36 -3.54
CA HIS A 222 -4.09 -9.88 -3.26
C HIS A 222 -3.68 -9.54 -1.84
N PHE A 223 -3.20 -10.55 -1.11
CA PHE A 223 -2.73 -10.40 0.26
C PHE A 223 -1.27 -10.81 0.40
N TRP A 224 -0.44 -9.93 0.93
CA TRP A 224 0.92 -10.21 1.33
C TRP A 224 0.95 -10.27 2.85
N GLU A 225 0.98 -11.47 3.41
CA GLU A 225 1.12 -11.65 4.84
C GLU A 225 2.50 -11.17 5.31
N ILE A 226 2.51 -10.28 6.29
CA ILE A 226 3.72 -9.77 6.94
C ILE A 226 3.51 -9.94 8.44
N LYS A 227 4.51 -10.48 9.13
CA LYS A 227 4.47 -10.74 10.58
C LYS A 227 5.04 -9.57 11.37
#